data_AF-A0A1V2PN57-F1
#
_entry.id   AF-A0A1V2PN57-F1
#
_cell.length_a   1.000
_cell.length_b   1.000
_cell.length_c   1.000
_cell.angle_alpha   90.00
_cell.angle_beta   90.00
_cell.angle_gamma   90.00
#
_symmetry.space_group_name_H-M   'P 1'
#
loop_
_entity.id
_entity.type
_entity.pdbx_description
1 polymer ?
#
loop_
_entity_poly.entity_id
_entity_poly.type
_entity_poly.pdbx_seq_one_letter_code
_entity_poly.pdbx_strand_id
1 'polypeptide(L)'
;MLKRLLVLGALGLVTVAGCSSTSNDTGSNAGPLPDGASLLKDAAESMKPVNSATFALKVNGQVPGVPVKDVSGDLTKKGDAKGKAQLDQFGQTFEVDFVLFEKKIYIKAVTGGWQEFGDATKIYDPSAILDPERGVAKLLTSIDSPVTEAREDVGGTKTFRIAGKVAKDKVKSLVPVQSDVNVKIWVKEEGKHLPVRALVEVSPGNSAEITLSEVDKPVTVTKPV
;
A
#
# COMPACT_ATOMS: atom_id res chain seq x y z
N MET A 1 -11.14 85.80 -10.82
CA MET A 1 -11.37 84.97 -12.04
C MET A 1 -10.58 83.68 -11.90
N LEU A 2 -11.21 82.54 -12.18
CA LEU A 2 -10.71 81.17 -12.09
C LEU A 2 -9.28 80.95 -12.63
N LYS A 3 -8.43 80.21 -11.89
CA LYS A 3 -8.02 78.83 -12.28
C LYS A 3 -7.16 78.16 -11.20
N ARG A 4 -7.26 76.83 -11.20
CA ARG A 4 -6.93 75.85 -10.16
C ARG A 4 -5.49 75.35 -10.22
N LEU A 5 -5.00 74.92 -9.04
CA LEU A 5 -4.06 73.82 -8.71
C LEU A 5 -2.91 73.46 -9.66
N LEU A 6 -1.68 73.38 -9.10
CA LEU A 6 -0.80 72.18 -9.17
C LEU A 6 0.39 72.35 -8.18
N VAL A 7 0.42 71.59 -7.08
CA VAL A 7 1.24 70.39 -6.79
C VAL A 7 2.57 70.69 -6.10
N LEU A 8 2.61 70.32 -4.82
CA LEU A 8 3.78 70.14 -3.96
C LEU A 8 4.16 68.65 -4.02
N GLY A 9 5.41 68.33 -4.35
CA GLY A 9 5.93 66.95 -4.34
C GLY A 9 7.18 66.86 -3.47
N ALA A 10 7.01 66.30 -2.26
CA ALA A 10 8.08 66.07 -1.29
C ALA A 10 8.55 64.60 -1.31
N LEU A 11 9.85 64.43 -1.07
CA LEU A 11 10.61 63.19 -0.89
C LEU A 11 9.95 62.21 0.10
N GLY A 12 9.90 60.92 -0.26
CA GLY A 12 9.51 59.81 0.63
C GLY A 12 10.35 58.56 0.40
N LEU A 13 10.90 58.02 1.49
CA LEU A 13 11.79 56.86 1.56
C LEU A 13 11.20 55.59 0.95
N VAL A 14 12.09 54.77 0.38
CA VAL A 14 11.82 53.39 -0.08
C VAL A 14 11.69 52.46 1.13
N THR A 15 10.49 51.93 1.35
CA THR A 15 10.26 50.71 2.13
C THR A 15 9.67 49.65 1.20
N VAL A 16 10.39 48.55 1.02
CA VAL A 16 9.87 47.36 0.32
C VAL A 16 8.96 46.63 1.30
N ALA A 17 7.67 46.99 1.29
CA ALA A 17 6.62 46.16 1.82
C ALA A 17 6.27 45.09 0.77
N GLY A 18 6.51 43.82 1.09
CA GLY A 18 6.05 42.69 0.28
C GLY A 18 4.52 42.63 0.31
N CYS A 19 3.90 43.17 -0.73
CA CYS A 19 2.45 43.14 -0.91
C CYS A 19 1.95 41.73 -1.20
N SER A 20 1.03 41.31 -0.33
CA SER A 20 -0.04 40.38 -0.57
C SER A 20 -0.87 40.73 -1.81
N SER A 21 -1.10 39.75 -2.69
CA SER A 21 -2.35 39.63 -3.46
C SER A 21 -2.63 38.17 -3.82
N THR A 22 -3.45 37.58 -2.96
CA THR A 22 -4.45 36.53 -3.15
C THR A 22 -4.62 36.00 -4.58
N SER A 23 -4.18 34.77 -4.79
CA SER A 23 -4.82 33.84 -5.73
C SER A 23 -5.61 32.84 -4.88
N ASN A 24 -6.94 32.90 -5.00
CA ASN A 24 -7.84 31.92 -4.41
C ASN A 24 -7.63 30.57 -5.12
N ASP A 25 -6.79 29.72 -4.53
CA ASP A 25 -6.88 28.27 -4.73
C ASP A 25 -7.58 27.68 -3.50
N THR A 26 -8.87 27.44 -3.65
CA THR A 26 -9.68 26.69 -2.70
C THR A 26 -9.27 25.21 -2.76
N GLY A 27 -8.30 24.80 -1.95
CA GLY A 27 -8.08 23.37 -1.68
C GLY A 27 -6.68 22.92 -1.27
N SER A 28 -6.20 23.30 -0.08
CA SER A 28 -5.51 22.41 0.86
C SER A 28 -4.93 23.20 2.04
N ASN A 29 -5.69 23.27 3.14
CA ASN A 29 -5.17 23.58 4.48
C ASN A 29 -4.39 22.38 5.05
N ALA A 30 -3.49 21.80 4.27
CA ALA A 30 -2.69 20.69 4.71
C ALA A 30 -1.40 21.25 5.33
N GLY A 31 -1.26 21.12 6.65
CA GLY A 31 -0.02 21.48 7.35
C GLY A 31 1.21 20.71 6.83
N PRO A 32 2.40 20.94 7.40
CA PRO A 32 3.61 20.25 6.97
C PRO A 32 3.42 18.72 6.92
N LEU A 33 4.13 18.04 6.02
CA LEU A 33 4.12 16.58 5.97
C LEU A 33 4.86 16.03 7.21
N PRO A 34 4.32 15.00 7.87
CA PRO A 34 4.96 14.39 9.04
C PRO A 34 6.20 13.56 8.65
N ASP A 35 7.02 13.24 9.66
CA ASP A 35 8.18 12.37 9.50
C ASP A 35 7.78 10.94 9.08
N GLY A 36 8.38 10.45 8.00
CA GLY A 36 8.03 9.15 7.41
C GLY A 36 8.44 7.96 8.29
N ALA A 37 9.58 8.07 9.00
CA ALA A 37 10.05 6.99 9.87
C ALA A 37 9.08 6.76 11.04
N SER A 38 8.60 7.85 11.64
CA SER A 38 7.61 7.80 12.73
C SER A 38 6.28 7.20 12.26
N LEU A 39 5.78 7.62 11.09
CA LEU A 39 4.58 7.05 10.49
C LEU A 39 4.69 5.54 10.26
N LEU A 40 5.80 5.07 9.68
CA LEU A 40 6.02 3.64 9.42
C LEU A 40 6.16 2.82 10.70
N LYS A 41 6.73 3.40 11.76
CA LYS A 41 6.81 2.77 13.08
C LYS A 41 5.43 2.57 13.68
N ASP A 42 4.58 3.61 13.67
CA ASP A 42 3.22 3.51 14.18
C ASP A 42 2.37 2.52 13.36
N ALA A 43 2.52 2.55 12.03
CA ALA A 43 1.91 1.60 11.13
C ALA A 43 2.30 0.15 11.46
N ALA A 44 3.59 -0.10 11.73
CA ALA A 44 4.06 -1.42 12.13
C ALA A 44 3.45 -1.89 13.47
N GLU A 45 3.37 -1.02 14.47
CA GLU A 45 2.71 -1.33 15.74
C GLU A 45 1.22 -1.61 15.57
N SER A 46 0.55 -0.88 14.67
CA SER A 46 -0.88 -1.06 14.38
C SER A 46 -1.20 -2.41 13.72
N MET A 47 -0.23 -3.02 13.03
CA MET A 47 -0.39 -4.32 12.37
C MET A 47 -0.23 -5.52 13.30
N LYS A 48 0.51 -5.39 14.40
CA LYS A 48 0.75 -6.50 15.35
C LYS A 48 -0.52 -7.18 15.90
N PRO A 49 -1.57 -6.42 16.30
CA PRO A 49 -2.80 -7.03 16.82
C PRO A 49 -3.73 -7.58 15.74
N VAL A 50 -3.49 -7.32 14.46
CA VAL A 50 -4.40 -7.70 13.37
C VAL A 50 -4.53 -9.22 13.28
N ASN A 51 -5.77 -9.69 13.19
CA ASN A 51 -6.13 -11.11 13.11
C ASN A 51 -6.72 -11.52 11.77
N SER A 52 -7.24 -10.56 11.01
CA SER A 52 -7.79 -10.78 9.68
C SER A 52 -7.79 -9.49 8.87
N ALA A 53 -7.83 -9.62 7.55
CA ALA A 53 -8.01 -8.50 6.63
C ALA A 53 -8.55 -8.99 5.29
N THR A 54 -9.24 -8.10 4.58
CA THR A 54 -9.42 -8.25 3.14
C THR A 54 -8.18 -7.69 2.46
N PHE A 55 -7.67 -8.42 1.48
CA PHE A 55 -6.50 -8.02 0.71
C PHE A 55 -6.80 -8.04 -0.79
N ALA A 56 -6.07 -7.22 -1.52
CA ALA A 56 -5.97 -7.29 -2.97
C ALA A 56 -4.50 -7.13 -3.37
N LEU A 57 -3.97 -8.05 -4.17
CA LEU A 57 -2.66 -8.02 -4.78
C LEU A 57 -2.85 -7.86 -6.29
N LYS A 58 -2.16 -6.89 -6.89
CA LYS A 58 -2.10 -6.68 -8.32
C LYS A 58 -0.66 -6.63 -8.79
N VAL A 59 -0.33 -7.38 -9.83
CA VAL A 59 0.98 -7.39 -10.47
C VAL A 59 0.88 -6.64 -11.80
N ASN A 60 1.72 -5.62 -11.95
CA ASN A 60 1.91 -4.91 -13.21
C ASN A 60 3.20 -5.40 -13.86
N GLY A 61 3.14 -5.76 -15.14
CA GLY A 61 4.27 -6.33 -15.87
C GLY A 61 4.55 -7.78 -15.45
N GLN A 62 5.82 -8.12 -15.27
CA GLN A 62 6.29 -9.44 -14.87
C GLN A 62 7.11 -9.37 -13.59
N VAL A 63 6.67 -10.07 -12.55
CA VAL A 63 7.41 -10.24 -11.30
C VAL A 63 7.87 -11.70 -11.21
N PRO A 64 9.18 -11.99 -11.29
CA PRO A 64 9.69 -13.35 -11.23
C PRO A 64 9.22 -14.10 -9.97
N GLY A 65 8.72 -15.32 -10.16
CA GLY A 65 8.24 -16.17 -9.05
C GLY A 65 6.82 -15.85 -8.56
N VAL A 66 6.10 -14.90 -9.17
CA VAL A 66 4.71 -14.57 -8.85
C VAL A 66 3.81 -14.94 -10.03
N PRO A 67 3.12 -16.09 -9.99
CA PRO A 67 2.34 -16.61 -11.14
C PRO A 67 0.92 -16.02 -11.22
N VAL A 68 0.69 -14.83 -10.64
CA VAL A 68 -0.62 -14.18 -10.54
C VAL A 68 -0.56 -12.77 -11.11
N LYS A 69 -1.65 -12.34 -11.75
CA LYS A 69 -1.89 -10.95 -12.16
C LYS A 69 -2.67 -10.18 -11.12
N ASP A 70 -3.68 -10.82 -10.56
CA ASP A 70 -4.56 -10.24 -9.57
C ASP A 70 -4.96 -11.33 -8.58
N VAL A 71 -5.03 -11.00 -7.29
CA VAL A 71 -5.57 -11.86 -6.25
C VAL A 71 -6.33 -10.98 -5.28
N SER A 72 -7.55 -11.35 -4.93
CA SER A 72 -8.29 -10.66 -3.89
C SER A 72 -9.01 -11.67 -3.01
N GLY A 73 -9.15 -11.35 -1.72
CA GLY A 73 -9.79 -12.25 -0.80
C GLY A 73 -9.68 -11.82 0.64
N ASP A 74 -10.18 -12.68 1.52
CA ASP A 74 -10.07 -12.53 2.96
C ASP A 74 -8.96 -13.45 3.47
N LEU A 75 -8.15 -12.94 4.39
CA LEU A 75 -7.05 -13.67 5.04
C LEU A 75 -7.19 -13.59 6.56
N THR A 76 -6.81 -14.66 7.23
CA THR A 76 -6.65 -14.73 8.69
C THR A 76 -5.18 -14.81 9.07
N LYS A 77 -4.85 -14.43 10.31
CA LYS A 77 -3.50 -14.54 10.87
C LYS A 77 -2.95 -15.97 10.90
N LYS A 78 -3.82 -16.98 10.91
CA LYS A 78 -3.43 -18.39 10.82
C LYS A 78 -2.95 -18.79 9.43
N GLY A 79 -3.15 -17.93 8.43
CA GLY A 79 -2.86 -18.22 7.03
C GLY A 79 -4.02 -18.84 6.27
N ASP A 80 -5.18 -19.05 6.91
CA ASP A 80 -6.37 -19.45 6.16
C ASP A 80 -6.90 -18.26 5.37
N ALA A 81 -7.24 -18.49 4.10
CA ALA A 81 -7.70 -17.44 3.19
C ALA A 81 -8.71 -17.97 2.18
N LYS A 82 -9.51 -17.09 1.59
CA LYS A 82 -10.41 -17.45 0.49
C LYS A 82 -10.65 -16.25 -0.42
N GLY A 83 -10.85 -16.50 -1.70
CA GLY A 83 -11.10 -15.42 -2.64
C GLY A 83 -10.94 -15.84 -4.09
N LYS A 84 -10.52 -14.89 -4.92
CA LYS A 84 -10.33 -15.05 -6.36
C LYS A 84 -8.91 -14.74 -6.75
N ALA A 85 -8.41 -15.44 -7.76
CA ALA A 85 -7.10 -15.19 -8.36
C ALA A 85 -7.22 -15.20 -9.88
N GLN A 86 -6.51 -14.28 -10.53
CA GLN A 86 -6.22 -14.30 -11.95
C GLN A 86 -4.80 -14.81 -12.15
N LEU A 87 -4.69 -16.03 -12.67
CA LEU A 87 -3.42 -16.68 -12.98
C LEU A 87 -3.03 -16.35 -14.42
N ASP A 88 -1.74 -16.11 -14.68
CA ASP A 88 -1.20 -16.10 -16.04
C ASP A 88 -0.48 -17.43 -16.30
N GLN A 89 -0.98 -18.20 -17.27
CA GLN A 89 -0.30 -19.39 -17.77
C GLN A 89 -0.26 -19.37 -19.29
N PHE A 90 0.94 -19.57 -19.84
CA PHE A 90 1.17 -19.64 -21.29
C PHE A 90 0.61 -18.44 -22.08
N GLY A 91 0.60 -17.24 -21.48
CA GLY A 91 0.08 -16.02 -22.09
C GLY A 91 -1.45 -15.91 -22.08
N GLN A 92 -2.14 -16.83 -21.40
CA GLN A 92 -3.58 -16.79 -21.17
C GLN A 92 -3.86 -16.48 -19.69
N THR A 93 -4.92 -15.70 -19.44
CA THR A 93 -5.35 -15.34 -18.08
C THR A 93 -6.55 -16.19 -17.68
N PHE A 94 -6.45 -16.85 -16.53
CA PHE A 94 -7.48 -17.73 -15.98
C PHE A 94 -7.94 -17.19 -14.63
N GLU A 95 -9.25 -16.99 -14.48
CA GLU A 95 -9.84 -16.70 -13.17
C GLU A 95 -10.16 -18.02 -12.45
N VAL A 96 -9.78 -18.09 -11.17
CA VAL A 96 -10.09 -19.21 -10.28
C VAL A 96 -10.58 -18.68 -8.94
N ASP A 97 -11.47 -19.43 -8.30
CA ASP A 97 -11.71 -19.29 -6.87
C ASP A 97 -10.67 -20.11 -6.12
N PHE A 98 -10.18 -19.61 -4.98
CA PHE A 98 -9.26 -20.33 -4.12
C PHE A 98 -9.74 -20.38 -2.67
N VAL A 99 -9.38 -21.45 -1.98
CA VAL A 99 -9.46 -21.59 -0.53
C VAL A 99 -8.13 -22.12 -0.02
N LEU A 100 -7.55 -21.43 0.94
CA LEU A 100 -6.41 -21.86 1.74
C LEU A 100 -6.96 -22.23 3.12
N PHE A 101 -6.92 -23.51 3.46
CA PHE A 101 -7.43 -24.01 4.74
C PHE A 101 -6.46 -25.05 5.30
N GLU A 102 -6.00 -24.85 6.54
CA GLU A 102 -5.04 -25.74 7.20
C GLU A 102 -3.80 -26.03 6.33
N LYS A 103 -3.23 -24.97 5.74
CA LYS A 103 -2.08 -25.00 4.82
C LYS A 103 -2.32 -25.73 3.51
N LYS A 104 -3.54 -26.15 3.18
CA LYS A 104 -3.87 -26.76 1.89
C LYS A 104 -4.49 -25.74 0.95
N ILE A 105 -4.05 -25.75 -0.30
CA ILE A 105 -4.65 -24.94 -1.36
C ILE A 105 -5.70 -25.75 -2.12
N TYR A 106 -6.89 -25.18 -2.21
CA TYR A 106 -8.01 -25.66 -3.00
C TYR A 106 -8.30 -24.63 -4.09
N ILE A 107 -8.49 -25.09 -5.31
CA ILE A 107 -8.78 -24.23 -6.46
C ILE A 107 -10.02 -24.75 -7.16
N LYS A 108 -10.88 -23.82 -7.59
CA LYS A 108 -12.02 -24.11 -8.47
C LYS A 108 -11.92 -23.21 -9.70
N ALA A 109 -11.76 -23.83 -10.86
CA ALA A 109 -11.84 -23.14 -12.13
C ALA A 109 -13.29 -22.77 -12.48
N VAL A 110 -13.48 -21.95 -13.52
CA VAL A 110 -14.80 -21.54 -14.01
C VAL A 110 -15.73 -22.73 -14.27
N THR A 111 -15.17 -23.84 -14.76
CA THR A 111 -15.87 -25.10 -14.94
C THR A 111 -15.31 -26.17 -13.99
N GLY A 112 -16.18 -27.05 -13.50
CA GLY A 112 -15.80 -28.13 -12.59
C GLY A 112 -16.00 -27.83 -11.10
N GLY A 113 -15.49 -28.74 -10.26
CA GLY A 113 -15.55 -28.67 -8.80
C GLY A 113 -14.22 -28.23 -8.16
N TRP A 114 -14.18 -28.23 -6.84
CA TRP A 114 -12.96 -27.95 -6.09
C TRP A 114 -11.93 -29.07 -6.23
N GLN A 115 -10.67 -28.67 -6.39
CA GLN A 115 -9.53 -29.59 -6.45
C GLN A 115 -8.48 -29.18 -5.41
N GLU A 116 -7.90 -30.16 -4.71
CA GLU A 116 -6.79 -29.95 -3.76
C GLU A 116 -5.46 -29.95 -4.53
N PHE A 117 -4.68 -28.88 -4.42
CA PHE A 117 -3.38 -28.71 -5.07
C PHE A 117 -2.20 -28.97 -4.12
N GLY A 118 -2.48 -29.39 -2.88
CA GLY A 118 -1.48 -29.76 -1.88
C GLY A 118 -1.15 -28.64 -0.91
N ASP A 119 0.07 -28.67 -0.37
CA ASP A 119 0.53 -27.77 0.68
C ASP A 119 0.93 -26.39 0.11
N ALA A 120 0.21 -25.36 0.54
CA ALA A 120 0.42 -23.97 0.16
C ALA A 120 1.85 -23.49 0.48
N THR A 121 2.46 -23.96 1.58
CA THR A 121 3.79 -23.52 2.02
C THR A 121 4.91 -23.88 1.05
N LYS A 122 4.66 -24.81 0.11
CA LYS A 122 5.59 -25.13 -0.99
C LYS A 122 5.59 -24.08 -2.09
N ILE A 123 4.54 -23.26 -2.16
CA ILE A 123 4.39 -22.15 -3.11
C ILE A 123 4.64 -20.83 -2.37
N TYR A 124 3.87 -20.57 -1.32
CA TYR A 124 3.94 -19.39 -0.48
C TYR A 124 3.21 -19.64 0.85
N ASP A 125 3.78 -19.20 1.98
CA ASP A 125 3.13 -19.29 3.30
C ASP A 125 2.28 -18.04 3.58
N PRO A 126 0.94 -18.09 3.44
CA PRO A 126 0.07 -16.94 3.66
C PRO A 126 0.05 -16.46 5.13
N SER A 127 0.42 -17.31 6.09
CA SER A 127 0.50 -16.90 7.50
C SER A 127 1.58 -15.84 7.72
N ALA A 128 2.61 -15.80 6.84
CA ALA A 128 3.68 -14.83 6.92
C ALA A 128 3.20 -13.38 6.70
N ILE A 129 2.08 -13.15 6.00
CA ILE A 129 1.63 -11.78 5.66
C ILE A 129 1.28 -10.98 6.91
N LEU A 130 0.47 -11.56 7.82
CA LEU A 130 -0.01 -10.93 9.06
C LEU A 130 0.85 -11.32 10.28
N ASP A 131 1.96 -12.03 10.06
CA ASP A 131 2.93 -12.36 11.10
C ASP A 131 3.65 -11.05 11.55
N PRO A 132 3.68 -10.75 12.86
CA PRO A 132 4.27 -9.51 13.36
C PRO A 132 5.80 -9.46 13.21
N GLU A 133 6.48 -10.60 13.09
CA GLU A 133 7.93 -10.69 13.07
C GLU A 133 8.49 -10.92 11.67
N ARG A 134 7.69 -11.49 10.77
CA ARG A 134 8.11 -11.86 9.41
C ARG A 134 7.27 -11.20 8.31
N GLY A 135 6.14 -10.59 8.68
CA GLY A 135 5.15 -10.02 7.77
C GLY A 135 5.25 -8.54 7.50
N VAL A 136 4.09 -7.94 7.16
CA VAL A 136 3.99 -6.53 6.79
C VAL A 136 4.54 -5.61 7.90
N ALA A 137 4.30 -5.93 9.17
CA ALA A 137 4.83 -5.16 10.29
C ALA A 137 6.38 -5.10 10.29
N LYS A 138 7.03 -6.24 9.99
CA LYS A 138 8.49 -6.29 9.88
C LYS A 138 8.99 -5.54 8.66
N LEU A 139 8.29 -5.64 7.53
CA LEU A 139 8.64 -4.91 6.31
C LEU A 139 8.64 -3.40 6.55
N LEU A 140 7.60 -2.86 7.19
CA LEU A 140 7.46 -1.43 7.46
C LEU A 140 8.65 -0.86 8.26
N THR A 141 9.12 -1.61 9.26
CA THR A 141 10.30 -1.23 10.08
C THR A 141 11.65 -1.49 9.40
N SER A 142 11.63 -2.14 8.23
CA SER A 142 12.82 -2.50 7.46
C SER A 142 13.13 -1.50 6.33
N ILE A 143 12.26 -0.51 6.12
CA ILE A 143 12.37 0.52 5.08
C ILE A 143 13.46 1.52 5.47
N ASP A 144 14.46 1.63 4.60
CA ASP A 144 15.58 2.55 4.75
C ASP A 144 15.25 3.90 4.08
N SER A 145 15.70 4.99 4.72
CA SER A 145 15.50 6.39 4.27
C SER A 145 14.05 6.75 3.92
N PRO A 146 13.06 6.52 4.80
CA PRO A 146 11.66 6.80 4.50
C PRO A 146 11.39 8.31 4.40
N VAL A 147 10.68 8.72 3.36
CA VAL A 147 10.30 10.12 3.11
C VAL A 147 8.81 10.19 2.83
N THR A 148 8.08 10.99 3.62
CA THR A 148 6.68 11.32 3.33
C THR A 148 6.63 12.27 2.14
N GLU A 149 6.07 11.81 1.02
CA GLU A 149 6.05 12.56 -0.24
C GLU A 149 4.78 13.38 -0.42
N ALA A 150 3.64 12.84 0.03
CA ALA A 150 2.33 13.44 -0.26
C ALA A 150 1.24 12.97 0.72
N ARG A 151 0.13 13.71 0.72
CA ARG A 151 -1.18 13.25 1.18
C ARG A 151 -1.98 12.78 -0.02
N GLU A 152 -2.58 11.60 0.05
CA GLU A 152 -3.34 10.99 -1.05
C GLU A 152 -4.61 10.31 -0.52
N ASP A 153 -5.64 10.29 -1.37
CA ASP A 153 -6.85 9.50 -1.12
C ASP A 153 -6.70 8.12 -1.78
N VAL A 154 -6.83 7.07 -0.97
CA VAL A 154 -6.81 5.68 -1.42
C VAL A 154 -8.18 5.08 -1.14
N GLY A 155 -9.02 5.01 -2.16
CA GLY A 155 -10.35 4.39 -2.06
C GLY A 155 -11.26 5.04 -1.00
N GLY A 156 -11.24 6.37 -0.89
CA GLY A 156 -11.98 7.14 0.10
C GLY A 156 -11.28 7.26 1.46
N THR A 157 -10.09 6.67 1.63
CA THR A 157 -9.29 6.78 2.86
C THR A 157 -8.19 7.82 2.68
N LYS A 158 -8.14 8.82 3.58
CA LYS A 158 -7.04 9.80 3.62
C LYS A 158 -5.77 9.14 4.13
N THR A 159 -4.68 9.30 3.37
CA THR A 159 -3.41 8.63 3.66
C THR A 159 -2.20 9.54 3.44
N PHE A 160 -1.12 9.25 4.16
CA PHE A 160 0.22 9.72 3.82
C PHE A 160 0.92 8.69 2.94
N ARG A 161 1.50 9.13 1.82
CA ARG A 161 2.37 8.30 0.97
C ARG A 161 3.83 8.48 1.41
N ILE A 162 4.46 7.39 1.83
CA ILE A 162 5.87 7.32 2.21
C ILE A 162 6.63 6.51 1.17
N ALA A 163 7.70 7.08 0.60
CA ALA A 163 8.64 6.36 -0.24
C ALA A 163 9.86 5.92 0.56
N GLY A 164 10.50 4.83 0.14
CA GLY A 164 11.77 4.38 0.71
C GLY A 164 12.36 3.22 -0.07
N LYS A 165 13.43 2.63 0.48
CA LYS A 165 14.13 1.49 -0.13
C LYS A 165 14.15 0.32 0.83
N VAL A 166 14.05 -0.91 0.31
CA VAL A 166 14.21 -2.12 1.11
C VAL A 166 15.29 -3.00 0.49
N ALA A 167 16.25 -3.40 1.32
CA ALA A 167 17.28 -4.34 0.92
C ALA A 167 16.68 -5.72 0.59
N LYS A 168 17.21 -6.38 -0.45
CA LYS A 168 16.75 -7.72 -0.89
C LYS A 168 16.54 -8.69 0.28
N ASP A 169 17.53 -8.80 1.15
CA ASP A 169 17.54 -9.77 2.25
C ASP A 169 16.45 -9.52 3.30
N LYS A 170 15.92 -8.30 3.38
CA LYS A 170 14.84 -7.93 4.31
C LYS A 170 13.43 -8.20 3.74
N VAL A 171 13.28 -8.31 2.42
CA VAL A 171 11.96 -8.46 1.76
C VAL A 171 11.76 -9.78 1.03
N LYS A 172 12.84 -10.52 0.73
CA LYS A 172 12.80 -11.77 -0.06
C LYS A 172 11.88 -12.86 0.50
N SER A 173 11.55 -12.82 1.79
CA SER A 173 10.60 -13.75 2.43
C SER A 173 9.14 -13.44 2.12
N LEU A 174 8.84 -12.20 1.70
CA LEU A 174 7.48 -11.74 1.39
C LEU A 174 7.26 -11.57 -0.11
N VAL A 175 8.24 -11.00 -0.81
CA VAL A 175 8.20 -10.78 -2.25
C VAL A 175 9.46 -11.40 -2.86
N PRO A 176 9.35 -12.28 -3.87
CA PRO A 176 10.50 -12.98 -4.48
C PRO A 176 11.35 -12.05 -5.35
N VAL A 177 12.04 -11.10 -4.74
CA VAL A 177 12.88 -10.09 -5.42
C VAL A 177 14.32 -10.57 -5.62
N GLN A 178 14.95 -10.10 -6.69
CA GLN A 178 16.33 -10.47 -7.04
C GLN A 178 17.38 -9.44 -6.62
N SER A 179 16.95 -8.22 -6.32
CA SER A 179 17.76 -7.07 -5.89
C SER A 179 17.03 -6.29 -4.80
N ASP A 180 17.66 -5.23 -4.29
CA ASP A 180 16.95 -4.21 -3.53
C ASP A 180 15.81 -3.62 -4.36
N VAL A 181 14.78 -3.14 -3.66
CA VAL A 181 13.56 -2.61 -4.28
C VAL A 181 13.20 -1.25 -3.72
N ASN A 182 12.57 -0.42 -4.55
CA ASN A 182 11.90 0.79 -4.09
C ASN A 182 10.49 0.43 -3.63
N VAL A 183 10.06 1.05 -2.55
CA VAL A 183 8.72 0.84 -2.00
C VAL A 183 8.01 2.17 -1.81
N LYS A 184 6.69 2.15 -1.99
CA LYS A 184 5.80 3.20 -1.54
C LYS A 184 4.75 2.60 -0.62
N ILE A 185 4.52 3.21 0.52
CA ILE A 185 3.55 2.78 1.52
C ILE A 185 2.56 3.90 1.73
N TRP A 186 1.28 3.57 1.79
CA TRP A 186 0.22 4.48 2.16
C TRP A 186 -0.31 4.07 3.53
N VAL A 187 -0.27 5.00 4.47
CA VAL A 187 -0.77 4.81 5.83
C VAL A 187 -1.88 5.80 6.11
N LYS A 188 -2.89 5.43 6.91
CA LYS A 188 -3.98 6.34 7.27
C LYS A 188 -3.44 7.64 7.91
N GLU A 189 -4.03 8.78 7.57
CA GLU A 189 -3.66 10.05 8.23
C GLU A 189 -4.05 10.07 9.71
N GLU A 190 -5.11 9.36 10.07
CA GLU A 190 -5.67 9.32 11.42
C GLU A 190 -5.32 8.04 12.18
N GLY A 191 -5.51 8.07 13.49
CA GLY A 191 -5.36 6.91 14.37
C GLY A 191 -3.91 6.44 14.48
N LYS A 192 -3.71 5.12 14.46
CA LYS A 192 -2.37 4.49 14.54
C LYS A 192 -1.72 4.27 13.17
N HIS A 193 -2.12 5.04 12.16
CA HIS A 193 -1.50 4.98 10.83
C HIS A 193 -1.50 3.58 10.19
N LEU A 194 -2.63 2.86 10.28
CA LEU A 194 -2.77 1.54 9.65
C LEU A 194 -2.35 1.61 8.16
N PRO A 195 -1.52 0.67 7.67
CA PRO A 195 -1.18 0.63 6.25
C PRO A 195 -2.41 0.22 5.43
N VAL A 196 -2.64 0.95 4.35
CA VAL A 196 -3.78 0.74 3.43
C VAL A 196 -3.30 0.19 2.09
N ARG A 197 -2.12 0.62 1.62
CA ARG A 197 -1.53 0.17 0.36
C ARG A 197 -0.01 0.08 0.48
N ALA A 198 0.57 -0.87 -0.23
CA ALA A 198 2.00 -0.95 -0.49
C ALA A 198 2.22 -1.18 -1.98
N LEU A 199 3.21 -0.51 -2.56
CA LEU A 199 3.70 -0.74 -3.92
C LEU A 199 5.17 -1.11 -3.82
N VAL A 200 5.53 -2.25 -4.41
CA VAL A 200 6.91 -2.71 -4.52
C VAL A 200 7.31 -2.67 -5.99
N GLU A 201 8.25 -1.80 -6.33
CA GLU A 201 8.82 -1.68 -7.66
C GLU A 201 10.03 -2.63 -7.77
N VAL A 202 9.88 -3.69 -8.55
CA VAL A 202 10.91 -4.75 -8.69
C VAL A 202 11.91 -4.38 -9.79
N SER A 203 11.42 -3.79 -10.87
CA SER A 203 12.22 -3.19 -11.95
C SER A 203 11.35 -2.18 -12.72
N PRO A 204 11.91 -1.33 -13.60
CA PRO A 204 11.11 -0.37 -14.36
C PRO A 204 9.96 -1.05 -15.12
N GLY A 205 8.72 -0.64 -14.85
CA GLY A 205 7.50 -1.20 -15.44
C GLY A 205 7.00 -2.50 -14.79
N ASN A 206 7.70 -3.06 -13.80
CA ASN A 206 7.33 -4.29 -13.10
C ASN A 206 7.14 -4.03 -11.61
N SER A 207 5.92 -4.18 -11.12
CA SER A 207 5.58 -3.90 -9.72
C SER A 207 4.52 -4.84 -9.17
N ALA A 208 4.51 -4.97 -7.85
CA ALA A 208 3.43 -5.62 -7.10
C ALA A 208 2.80 -4.57 -6.16
N GLU A 209 1.49 -4.39 -6.28
CA GLU A 209 0.70 -3.52 -5.42
C GLU A 209 -0.18 -4.39 -4.51
N ILE A 210 -0.16 -4.14 -3.21
CA ILE A 210 -1.01 -4.79 -2.23
C ILE A 210 -1.86 -3.71 -1.55
N THR A 211 -3.16 -3.95 -1.44
CA THR A 211 -4.09 -3.14 -0.65
C THR A 211 -4.65 -3.98 0.49
N LEU A 212 -4.81 -3.36 1.67
CA LEU A 212 -5.45 -3.95 2.84
C LEU A 212 -6.68 -3.12 3.22
N SER A 213 -7.79 -3.81 3.46
CA SER A 213 -9.06 -3.22 3.87
C SER A 213 -9.78 -4.15 4.86
N GLU A 214 -10.89 -3.67 5.44
CA GLU A 214 -11.74 -4.45 6.36
C GLU A 214 -10.95 -5.20 7.46
N VAL A 215 -9.94 -4.54 8.02
CA VAL A 215 -9.07 -5.10 9.07
C VAL A 215 -9.90 -5.55 10.28
N ASP A 216 -9.56 -6.73 10.80
CA ASP A 216 -10.23 -7.42 11.92
C ASP A 216 -11.72 -7.75 11.71
N LYS A 217 -12.22 -7.67 10.47
CA LYS A 217 -13.51 -8.25 10.12
C LYS A 217 -13.51 -9.75 10.43
N PRO A 218 -14.59 -10.31 11.03
CA PRO A 218 -14.68 -11.75 11.23
C PRO A 218 -14.59 -12.52 9.90
N VAL A 219 -13.58 -13.37 9.78
CA VAL A 219 -13.35 -14.22 8.60
C VAL A 219 -13.42 -15.67 9.04
N THR A 220 -14.31 -16.44 8.39
CA THR A 220 -14.37 -17.89 8.53
C THR A 220 -14.02 -18.53 7.21
N VAL A 221 -13.03 -19.42 7.24
CA VAL A 221 -12.60 -20.24 6.11
C VAL A 221 -12.80 -21.69 6.52
N THR A 222 -13.40 -22.47 5.62
CA THR A 222 -13.65 -23.90 5.81
C THR A 222 -13.16 -24.65 4.59
N LYS A 223 -12.81 -25.92 4.77
CA LYS A 223 -12.54 -26.81 3.64
C LYS A 223 -13.73 -26.79 2.66
N PRO A 224 -13.50 -26.60 1.35
CA PRO A 224 -14.57 -26.60 0.37
C PRO A 224 -15.08 -28.02 0.10
N VAL A 225 -16.35 -28.11 -0.37
CA VAL A 225 -17.05 -29.36 -0.71
C VAL A 225 -17.12 -29.59 -2.21
#